data_AF-A0A2E5XIQ9-F1
#
_entry.id   AF-A0A2E5XIQ9-F1
#
_cell.length_a   1.000
_cell.length_b   1.000
_cell.length_c   1.000
_cell.angle_alpha   90.00
_cell.angle_beta   90.00
_cell.angle_gamma   90.00
#
_symmetry.space_group_name_H-M   'P 1'
#
loop_
_entity.id
_entity.type
_entity.pdbx_description
1 polymer ?
#
loop_
_entity_poly.entity_id
_entity_poly.type
_entity_poly.pdbx_seq_one_letter_code
_entity_poly.pdbx_strand_id
1 'polypeptide(L)'
;GRQRDGVVYVEFNNQQGLYLDGYKGLRLKATDHAVDFEIYDTIKDEPEARNLAGTSEEFKRLQQRMKDEVLRLRMPDRHAKKAYDSEFVPGLDLDVGILRKGVRVQSYLGKWNWVPDFAGMTAKASSMTETINLDPLPAQEDAGLLFSGYLRIPEAGDWTFEGEATGGLIFKIHNKLVIDGDYQYEGAPTRGTVRLAKGIHPYRLYYRTASGKPSLSLKWHGPTTQLSPLPPGLLLVQAPLKGT
;
A
#
# COMPACT_ATOMS: atom_id res chain seq x y z
N GLY A 1 20.20 -20.06 6.34
CA GLY A 1 20.21 -18.61 5.99
C GLY A 1 19.30 -17.83 6.94
N ARG A 2 19.40 -16.49 7.00
CA ARG A 2 18.45 -15.67 7.79
C ARG A 2 17.13 -15.55 7.01
N GLN A 3 15.98 -15.74 7.65
CA GLN A 3 14.68 -15.49 7.03
C GLN A 3 14.60 -14.05 6.55
N ARG A 4 13.93 -13.82 5.42
CA ARG A 4 13.59 -12.47 5.01
C ARG A 4 12.37 -12.04 5.82
N ASP A 5 12.53 -11.05 6.70
CA ASP A 5 11.44 -10.47 7.51
C ASP A 5 10.50 -9.55 6.70
N GLY A 6 10.48 -9.71 5.37
CA GLY A 6 9.75 -8.84 4.45
C GLY A 6 9.07 -9.63 3.35
N VAL A 7 8.01 -9.05 2.81
CA VAL A 7 7.28 -9.63 1.69
C VAL A 7 8.13 -9.51 0.43
N VAL A 8 8.47 -10.65 -0.17
CA VAL A 8 9.17 -10.72 -1.46
C VAL A 8 8.28 -11.45 -2.43
N TYR A 9 7.95 -10.79 -3.54
CA TYR A 9 7.11 -11.37 -4.59
C TYR A 9 7.83 -11.37 -5.93
N VAL A 10 7.75 -12.50 -6.62
CA VAL A 10 8.25 -12.68 -7.98
C VAL A 10 7.17 -13.36 -8.80
N GLU A 11 6.94 -12.84 -10.00
CA GLU A 11 6.03 -13.43 -10.96
C GLU A 11 6.69 -13.53 -12.33
N PHE A 12 6.61 -14.72 -12.93
CA PHE A 12 7.09 -14.98 -14.28
C PHE A 12 6.15 -15.97 -14.97
N ASN A 13 5.58 -15.59 -16.11
CA ASN A 13 4.49 -16.33 -16.75
C ASN A 13 3.38 -16.66 -15.73
N ASN A 14 3.01 -17.92 -15.55
CA ASN A 14 1.99 -18.34 -14.57
C ASN A 14 2.62 -18.87 -13.27
N GLN A 15 3.89 -18.56 -13.03
CA GLN A 15 4.59 -18.92 -11.81
C GLN A 15 4.65 -17.74 -10.86
N GLN A 16 4.41 -18.01 -9.59
CA GLN A 16 4.52 -17.03 -8.52
C GLN A 16 5.29 -17.59 -7.35
N GLY A 17 6.19 -16.78 -6.83
CA GLY A 17 6.88 -16.99 -5.57
C GLY A 17 6.60 -15.84 -4.62
N LEU A 18 6.30 -16.16 -3.37
CA LEU A 18 6.01 -15.19 -2.32
C LEU A 18 6.73 -15.62 -1.03
N TYR A 19 7.42 -14.70 -0.36
CA TYR A 19 7.78 -14.89 1.05
C TYR A 19 6.81 -14.10 1.92
N LEU A 20 6.18 -14.78 2.89
CA LEU A 20 5.26 -14.15 3.85
C LEU A 20 5.36 -14.87 5.20
N ASP A 21 5.48 -14.10 6.28
CA ASP A 21 5.70 -14.60 7.65
C ASP A 21 6.85 -15.61 7.73
N GLY A 22 7.87 -15.38 6.90
CA GLY A 22 9.05 -16.21 6.80
C GLY A 22 8.90 -17.50 5.97
N TYR A 23 7.69 -17.90 5.57
CA TYR A 23 7.50 -19.07 4.71
C TYR A 23 7.56 -18.70 3.23
N LYS A 24 8.07 -19.63 2.42
CA LYS A 24 8.07 -19.54 0.96
C LYS A 24 6.81 -20.18 0.40
N GLY A 25 5.99 -19.40 -0.27
CA GLY A 25 4.90 -19.86 -1.11
C GLY A 25 5.36 -20.00 -2.57
N LEU A 26 5.08 -21.14 -3.21
CA LEU A 26 5.29 -21.35 -4.64
C LEU A 26 4.02 -21.88 -5.32
N ARG A 27 3.64 -21.30 -6.45
CA ARG A 27 2.66 -21.92 -7.37
C ARG A 27 3.11 -21.77 -8.81
N LEU A 28 3.19 -22.89 -9.53
CA LEU A 28 3.77 -22.94 -10.88
C LEU A 28 2.74 -22.82 -12.02
N LYS A 29 1.46 -22.93 -11.69
CA LYS A 29 0.33 -22.93 -12.65
C LYS A 29 -0.81 -22.03 -12.16
N ALA A 30 -0.48 -20.80 -11.78
CA ALA A 30 -1.46 -19.80 -11.36
C ALA A 30 -2.27 -19.25 -12.56
N THR A 31 -3.05 -20.13 -13.20
CA THR A 31 -4.00 -19.74 -14.25
C THR A 31 -5.23 -19.05 -13.68
N ASP A 32 -5.47 -19.22 -12.38
CA ASP A 32 -6.56 -18.64 -11.61
C ASP A 32 -6.08 -18.24 -10.21
N HIS A 33 -6.75 -17.27 -9.57
CA HIS A 33 -6.35 -16.81 -8.24
C HIS A 33 -6.52 -17.86 -7.14
N ALA A 34 -7.51 -18.75 -7.28
CA ALA A 34 -7.82 -19.77 -6.29
C ALA A 34 -6.77 -20.87 -6.22
N VAL A 35 -5.86 -20.97 -7.21
CA VAL A 35 -4.77 -21.96 -7.21
C VAL A 35 -3.91 -21.78 -5.96
N ASP A 36 -3.76 -22.87 -5.22
CA ASP A 36 -3.01 -22.90 -3.98
C ASP A 36 -1.50 -22.75 -4.20
N PHE A 37 -0.83 -22.03 -3.29
CA PHE A 37 0.60 -22.14 -3.06
C PHE A 37 0.93 -23.47 -2.37
N GLU A 38 2.04 -24.06 -2.76
CA GLU A 38 2.83 -24.93 -1.90
C GLU A 38 3.60 -24.05 -0.91
N ILE A 39 3.61 -24.42 0.37
CA ILE A 39 4.22 -23.61 1.44
C ILE A 39 5.40 -24.37 2.04
N TYR A 40 6.57 -23.74 2.09
CA TYR A 40 7.81 -24.35 2.58
C TYR A 40 8.47 -23.50 3.69
N ASP A 41 9.02 -24.18 4.69
CA ASP A 41 9.90 -23.57 5.70
C ASP A 41 11.35 -23.69 5.24
N THR A 42 11.86 -22.66 4.57
CA THR A 42 13.21 -22.68 4.01
C THR A 42 14.33 -22.59 5.06
N ILE A 43 14.00 -22.48 6.34
CA ILE A 43 14.98 -22.52 7.44
C ILE A 43 15.10 -23.93 7.99
N LYS A 44 13.98 -24.58 8.24
CA LYS A 44 13.96 -25.93 8.84
C LYS A 44 13.95 -27.05 7.81
N ASP A 45 13.64 -26.73 6.57
CA ASP A 45 13.55 -27.63 5.42
C ASP A 45 14.24 -26.98 4.21
N GLU A 46 15.57 -26.85 4.28
CA GLU A 46 16.38 -26.27 3.19
C GLU A 46 16.16 -26.94 1.82
N PRO A 47 15.92 -28.26 1.72
CA PRO A 47 15.58 -28.90 0.43
C PRO A 47 14.18 -28.57 -0.09
N GLU A 48 13.33 -27.89 0.69
CA GLU A 48 11.92 -27.63 0.37
C GLU A 48 11.15 -28.93 0.08
N ALA A 49 11.43 -30.00 0.85
CA ALA A 49 10.88 -31.32 0.60
C ALA A 49 9.44 -31.50 1.14
N ARG A 50 9.03 -30.69 2.12
CA ARG A 50 7.74 -30.83 2.81
C ARG A 50 6.84 -29.63 2.54
N ASN A 51 5.81 -29.84 1.73
CA ASN A 51 4.73 -28.89 1.56
C ASN A 51 3.85 -28.82 2.82
N LEU A 52 3.78 -27.65 3.45
CA LEU A 52 3.02 -27.34 4.65
C LEU A 52 1.59 -26.86 4.36
N ALA A 53 1.25 -26.59 3.10
CA ALA A 53 -0.07 -26.11 2.72
C ALA A 53 -1.17 -27.04 3.24
N GLY A 54 -2.15 -26.48 3.95
CA GLY A 54 -3.29 -27.23 4.50
C GLY A 54 -2.99 -28.15 5.69
N THR A 55 -1.73 -28.29 6.12
CA THR A 55 -1.35 -29.23 7.19
C THR A 55 -1.81 -28.81 8.59
N SER A 56 -2.13 -27.54 8.79
CA SER A 56 -2.70 -27.00 10.04
C SER A 56 -3.62 -25.82 9.74
N GLU A 57 -4.43 -25.40 10.72
CA GLU A 57 -5.24 -24.18 10.62
C GLU A 57 -4.39 -22.92 10.43
N GLU A 58 -3.18 -22.90 10.98
CA GLU A 58 -2.20 -21.84 10.73
C GLU A 58 -1.83 -21.77 9.24
N PHE A 59 -1.47 -22.90 8.62
CA PHE A 59 -1.10 -22.93 7.21
C PHE A 59 -2.27 -22.70 6.26
N LYS A 60 -3.51 -23.08 6.64
CA LYS A 60 -4.72 -22.69 5.89
C LYS A 60 -4.94 -21.17 5.91
N ARG A 61 -4.74 -20.52 7.06
CA ARG A 61 -4.81 -19.05 7.16
C ARG A 61 -3.69 -18.38 6.40
N LEU A 62 -2.45 -18.88 6.51
CA LEU A 62 -1.32 -18.38 5.75
C LEU A 62 -1.56 -18.48 4.24
N GLN A 63 -2.17 -19.57 3.78
CA GLN A 63 -2.52 -19.75 2.39
C GLN A 63 -3.42 -18.64 1.85
N GLN A 64 -4.50 -18.32 2.58
CA GLN A 64 -5.38 -17.24 2.19
C GLN A 64 -4.64 -15.89 2.21
N ARG A 65 -3.83 -15.64 3.25
CA ARG A 65 -3.04 -14.41 3.34
C ARG A 65 -2.03 -14.26 2.20
N MET A 66 -1.41 -15.35 1.75
CA MET A 66 -0.50 -15.34 0.59
C MET A 66 -1.24 -14.98 -0.70
N LYS A 67 -2.44 -15.54 -0.94
CA LYS A 67 -3.30 -15.17 -2.08
C LYS A 67 -3.69 -13.70 -2.03
N ASP A 68 -4.18 -13.24 -0.88
CA ASP A 68 -4.53 -11.83 -0.65
C ASP A 68 -3.35 -10.89 -0.91
N GLU A 69 -2.15 -11.26 -0.48
CA GLU A 69 -0.94 -10.44 -0.62
C GLU A 69 -0.53 -10.27 -2.09
N VAL A 70 -0.71 -11.29 -2.94
CA VAL A 70 -0.55 -11.14 -4.39
C VAL A 70 -1.48 -10.05 -4.92
N LEU A 71 -2.75 -10.05 -4.51
CA LEU A 71 -3.70 -9.02 -4.92
C LEU A 71 -3.33 -7.65 -4.36
N ARG A 72 -2.64 -7.55 -3.23
CA ARG A 72 -2.16 -6.27 -2.65
C ARG A 72 -0.88 -5.75 -3.30
N LEU A 73 -0.08 -6.62 -3.91
CA LEU A 73 1.20 -6.26 -4.56
C LEU A 73 1.04 -5.96 -6.05
N ARG A 74 0.33 -6.82 -6.80
CA ARG A 74 0.32 -6.78 -8.27
C ARG A 74 -0.59 -5.70 -8.85
N MET A 75 -0.05 -4.70 -9.54
CA MET A 75 -0.89 -3.81 -10.36
C MET A 75 -1.26 -4.48 -11.69
N PRO A 76 -2.54 -4.41 -12.14
CA PRO A 76 -2.92 -4.84 -13.48
C PRO A 76 -2.08 -4.14 -14.55
N ASP A 77 -1.52 -4.92 -15.48
CA ASP A 77 -0.77 -4.41 -16.63
C ASP A 77 -1.47 -4.78 -17.93
N ARG A 78 -1.75 -3.78 -18.76
CA ARG A 78 -2.41 -3.97 -20.06
C ARG A 78 -1.64 -4.89 -21.01
N HIS A 79 -0.31 -4.94 -20.93
CA HIS A 79 0.55 -5.77 -21.77
C HIS A 79 0.85 -7.15 -21.15
N ALA A 80 0.56 -7.33 -19.87
CA ALA A 80 0.83 -8.56 -19.14
C ALA A 80 -0.37 -8.95 -18.24
N LYS A 81 -1.56 -9.04 -18.88
CA LYS A 81 -2.82 -9.34 -18.20
C LYS A 81 -2.79 -10.70 -17.50
N LYS A 82 -3.45 -10.79 -16.35
CA LYS A 82 -3.69 -12.02 -15.59
C LYS A 82 -5.19 -12.23 -15.36
N ALA A 83 -5.57 -13.48 -15.18
CA ALA A 83 -6.97 -13.87 -14.95
C ALA A 83 -7.59 -13.20 -13.71
N TYR A 84 -6.76 -12.81 -12.75
CA TYR A 84 -7.18 -12.24 -11.47
C TYR A 84 -6.88 -10.73 -11.34
N ASP A 85 -6.60 -10.05 -12.46
CA ASP A 85 -6.46 -8.59 -12.49
C ASP A 85 -7.80 -7.86 -12.22
N SER A 86 -8.93 -8.57 -12.33
CA SER A 86 -10.27 -8.06 -12.01
C SER A 86 -10.73 -8.37 -10.58
N GLU A 87 -9.93 -9.08 -9.78
CA GLU A 87 -10.26 -9.39 -8.40
C GLU A 87 -10.24 -8.14 -7.53
N PHE A 88 -11.07 -8.14 -6.49
CA PHE A 88 -11.02 -7.10 -5.47
C PHE A 88 -9.76 -7.27 -4.62
N VAL A 89 -8.98 -6.20 -4.51
CA VAL A 89 -7.87 -6.15 -3.57
C VAL A 89 -8.44 -6.19 -2.15
N PRO A 90 -8.11 -7.20 -1.33
CA PRO A 90 -8.67 -7.33 0.00
C PRO A 90 -8.08 -6.31 0.97
N GLY A 91 -8.91 -5.85 1.91
CA GLY A 91 -8.46 -5.11 3.08
C GLY A 91 -7.61 -5.99 4.01
N LEU A 92 -7.00 -5.39 5.01
CA LEU A 92 -6.34 -6.12 6.09
C LEU A 92 -7.37 -6.63 7.09
N ASP A 93 -7.11 -7.82 7.64
CA ASP A 93 -7.81 -8.34 8.81
C ASP A 93 -7.20 -7.71 10.07
N LEU A 94 -7.76 -6.55 10.47
CA LEU A 94 -7.33 -5.78 11.63
C LEU A 94 -8.50 -5.64 12.60
N ASP A 95 -8.19 -5.75 13.89
CA ASP A 95 -9.14 -5.35 14.93
C ASP A 95 -9.41 -3.84 14.81
N VAL A 96 -10.60 -3.47 14.36
CA VAL A 96 -11.00 -2.07 14.19
C VAL A 96 -10.99 -1.29 15.52
N GLY A 97 -11.04 -1.97 16.67
CA GLY A 97 -10.92 -1.37 18.00
C GLY A 97 -9.56 -0.74 18.29
N ILE A 98 -8.51 -1.14 17.57
CA ILE A 98 -7.17 -0.56 17.68
C ILE A 98 -6.99 0.67 16.77
N LEU A 99 -7.98 0.99 15.94
CA LEU A 99 -7.92 2.10 14.99
C LEU A 99 -8.66 3.32 15.51
N ARG A 100 -8.11 4.50 15.27
CA ARG A 100 -8.76 5.79 15.53
C ARG A 100 -8.62 6.71 14.33
N LYS A 101 -9.46 7.74 14.25
CA LYS A 101 -9.37 8.75 13.18
C LYS A 101 -8.01 9.44 13.22
N GLY A 102 -7.44 9.70 12.05
CA GLY A 102 -6.24 10.50 11.88
C GLY A 102 -5.35 10.06 10.73
N VAL A 103 -4.29 10.84 10.55
CA VAL A 103 -3.23 10.67 9.55
C VAL A 103 -1.90 10.87 10.26
N ARG A 104 -1.01 9.87 10.17
CA ARG A 104 0.37 10.04 10.63
C ARG A 104 1.12 10.82 9.59
N VAL A 105 1.82 11.87 10.01
CA VAL A 105 2.67 12.67 9.13
C VAL A 105 4.11 12.61 9.62
N GLN A 106 5.04 12.43 8.69
CA GLN A 106 6.47 12.57 8.93
C GLN A 106 7.03 13.60 7.96
N SER A 107 7.84 14.53 8.45
CA SER A 107 8.49 15.56 7.64
C SER A 107 9.97 15.28 7.47
N TYR A 108 10.50 15.69 6.32
CA TYR A 108 11.88 15.45 5.90
C TYR A 108 12.43 16.75 5.33
N LEU A 109 13.68 17.07 5.66
CA LEU A 109 14.40 18.21 5.09
C LEU A 109 15.30 17.72 3.96
N GLY A 110 15.32 18.45 2.85
CA GLY A 110 16.19 18.16 1.73
C GLY A 110 15.56 18.53 0.39
N LYS A 111 16.44 18.61 -0.61
CA LYS A 111 16.08 18.82 -2.01
C LYS A 111 16.31 17.53 -2.78
N TRP A 112 15.30 17.10 -3.52
CA TRP A 112 15.39 15.91 -4.36
C TRP A 112 14.85 16.20 -5.76
N ASN A 113 15.43 15.54 -6.76
CA ASN A 113 14.93 15.63 -8.14
C ASN A 113 13.64 14.82 -8.33
N TRP A 114 13.45 13.80 -7.49
CA TRP A 114 12.34 12.85 -7.52
C TRP A 114 11.84 12.62 -6.10
N VAL A 115 10.59 12.20 -5.94
CA VAL A 115 10.01 11.80 -4.64
C VAL A 115 10.79 10.59 -4.09
N PRO A 116 11.49 10.72 -2.95
CA PRO A 116 12.21 9.61 -2.34
C PRO A 116 11.25 8.64 -1.66
N ASP A 117 11.73 7.42 -1.40
CA ASP A 117 11.08 6.56 -0.41
C ASP A 117 11.40 7.02 1.01
N PHE A 118 10.66 8.02 1.47
CA PHE A 118 10.77 8.60 2.81
C PHE A 118 10.62 7.57 3.94
N ALA A 119 9.97 6.43 3.69
CA ALA A 119 9.75 5.41 4.71
C ALA A 119 11.06 4.77 5.21
N GLY A 120 12.11 4.76 4.37
CA GLY A 120 13.45 4.28 4.74
C GLY A 120 14.37 5.35 5.31
N MET A 121 13.89 6.59 5.49
CA MET A 121 14.70 7.75 5.89
C MET A 121 14.41 8.17 7.33
N THR A 122 15.36 8.87 7.95
CA THR A 122 15.17 9.51 9.25
C THR A 122 14.32 10.77 9.11
N ALA A 123 13.14 10.78 9.73
CA ALA A 123 12.25 11.94 9.74
C ALA A 123 12.82 13.06 10.62
N LYS A 124 12.62 14.33 10.20
CA LYS A 124 12.91 15.52 11.00
C LYS A 124 11.91 15.67 12.15
N ALA A 125 10.63 15.44 11.87
CA ALA A 125 9.56 15.46 12.84
C ALA A 125 8.46 14.45 12.47
N SER A 126 7.67 14.05 13.46
CA SER A 126 6.45 13.27 13.26
C SER A 126 5.31 13.88 14.04
N SER A 127 4.13 13.90 13.43
CA SER A 127 2.90 14.45 14.01
C SER A 127 1.68 13.62 13.58
N MET A 128 0.51 14.03 14.08
CA MET A 128 -0.78 13.47 13.72
C MET A 128 -1.70 14.61 13.29
N THR A 129 -2.42 14.44 12.20
CA THR A 129 -3.44 15.36 11.71
C THR A 129 -4.76 14.62 11.51
N GLU A 130 -5.88 15.35 11.37
CA GLU A 130 -7.17 14.73 11.01
C GLU A 130 -7.34 14.55 9.49
N THR A 131 -6.62 15.36 8.71
CA THR A 131 -6.70 15.40 7.25
C THR A 131 -5.31 15.39 6.62
N ILE A 132 -5.25 15.12 5.32
CA ILE A 132 -4.05 15.32 4.52
C ILE A 132 -3.95 16.80 4.19
N ASN A 133 -2.98 17.49 4.79
CA ASN A 133 -2.73 18.92 4.60
C ASN A 133 -1.23 19.23 4.74
N LEU A 134 -0.83 20.42 4.31
CA LEU A 134 0.58 20.84 4.30
C LEU A 134 1.01 21.60 5.56
N ASP A 135 0.18 21.67 6.61
CA ASP A 135 0.53 22.39 7.85
C ASP A 135 1.83 21.85 8.50
N PRO A 136 2.14 20.53 8.45
CA PRO A 136 3.41 20.00 8.99
C PRO A 136 4.64 20.27 8.13
N LEU A 137 4.51 21.01 7.01
CA LEU A 137 5.64 21.34 6.15
C LEU A 137 6.59 22.32 6.85
N PRO A 138 7.91 22.03 6.93
CA PRO A 138 8.89 22.97 7.47
C PRO A 138 8.92 24.28 6.67
N ALA A 139 8.86 25.41 7.37
CA ALA A 139 8.83 26.72 6.71
C ALA A 139 10.18 27.05 6.05
N GLN A 140 10.13 27.61 4.84
CA GLN A 140 11.28 28.15 4.08
C GLN A 140 12.38 27.13 3.72
N GLU A 141 12.10 25.84 3.84
CA GLU A 141 13.05 24.76 3.53
C GLU A 141 12.53 23.93 2.35
N ASP A 142 13.46 23.41 1.55
CA ASP A 142 13.14 22.28 0.67
C ASP A 142 12.82 21.07 1.55
N ALA A 143 11.64 20.47 1.34
CA ALA A 143 11.11 19.48 2.25
C ALA A 143 10.23 18.44 1.56
N GLY A 144 9.95 17.38 2.31
CA GLY A 144 9.01 16.34 1.93
C GLY A 144 8.13 15.92 3.11
N LEU A 145 6.96 15.39 2.77
CA LEU A 145 6.01 14.83 3.73
C LEU A 145 5.67 13.39 3.34
N LEU A 146 5.62 12.52 4.33
CA LEU A 146 5.02 11.20 4.23
C LEU A 146 3.75 11.17 5.10
N PHE A 147 2.60 11.09 4.45
CA PHE A 147 1.33 10.80 5.10
C PHE A 147 1.10 9.29 5.06
N SER A 148 0.76 8.70 6.20
CA SER A 148 0.51 7.26 6.30
C SER A 148 -0.60 6.94 7.28
N GLY A 149 -1.23 5.79 7.06
CA GLY A 149 -2.31 5.30 7.88
C GLY A 149 -3.09 4.23 7.14
N TYR A 150 -4.38 4.15 7.47
CA TYR A 150 -5.33 3.27 6.82
C TYR A 150 -6.52 4.08 6.30
N LEU A 151 -7.03 3.66 5.15
CA LEU A 151 -8.22 4.16 4.53
C LEU A 151 -9.32 3.11 4.69
N ARG A 152 -10.44 3.51 5.27
CA ARG A 152 -11.64 2.67 5.31
C ARG A 152 -12.42 2.80 4.01
N ILE A 153 -12.51 1.70 3.27
CA ILE A 153 -13.32 1.58 2.07
C ILE A 153 -14.73 1.12 2.46
N PRO A 154 -15.79 1.91 2.22
CA PRO A 154 -17.13 1.63 2.71
C PRO A 154 -17.85 0.52 1.94
N GLU A 155 -17.54 0.35 0.66
CA GLU A 155 -18.11 -0.64 -0.25
C GLU A 155 -17.07 -1.13 -1.25
N ALA A 156 -17.22 -2.37 -1.69
CA ALA A 156 -16.35 -2.94 -2.72
C ALA A 156 -16.63 -2.27 -4.07
N GLY A 157 -15.59 -1.96 -4.83
CA GLY A 157 -15.75 -1.32 -6.14
C GLY A 157 -14.47 -0.78 -6.73
N ASP A 158 -14.61 -0.14 -7.89
CA ASP A 158 -13.54 0.63 -8.50
C ASP A 158 -13.45 1.99 -7.81
N TRP A 159 -12.32 2.23 -7.14
CA TRP A 159 -12.01 3.49 -6.47
C TRP A 159 -10.93 4.21 -7.25
N THR A 160 -11.26 5.40 -7.73
CA THR A 160 -10.30 6.26 -8.43
C THR A 160 -9.85 7.35 -7.48
N PHE A 161 -8.54 7.52 -7.40
CA PHE A 161 -7.89 8.59 -6.67
C PHE A 161 -7.36 9.62 -7.65
N GLU A 162 -7.48 10.90 -7.31
CA GLU A 162 -6.98 12.02 -8.08
C GLU A 162 -6.05 12.85 -7.19
N GLY A 163 -4.79 13.00 -7.60
CA GLY A 163 -3.79 13.78 -6.90
C GLY A 163 -3.35 14.97 -7.74
N GLU A 164 -3.17 16.11 -7.10
CA GLU A 164 -2.62 17.31 -7.73
C GLU A 164 -1.70 18.00 -6.73
N ALA A 165 -0.52 18.44 -7.15
CA ALA A 165 0.39 19.15 -6.27
C ALA A 165 1.31 20.11 -7.03
N THR A 166 1.80 21.12 -6.32
CA THR A 166 3.03 21.82 -6.75
C THR A 166 4.23 21.05 -6.21
N GLY A 167 5.06 20.52 -7.09
CA GLY A 167 6.15 19.61 -6.74
C GLY A 167 5.82 18.19 -7.19
N GLY A 168 6.28 17.19 -6.41
CA GLY A 168 6.06 15.78 -6.74
C GLY A 168 5.13 15.11 -5.74
N LEU A 169 4.30 14.17 -6.21
CA LEU A 169 3.46 13.34 -5.35
C LEU A 169 3.44 11.87 -5.81
N ILE A 170 3.45 10.96 -4.85
CA ILE A 170 3.25 9.53 -5.09
C ILE A 170 2.20 9.02 -4.12
N PHE A 171 1.13 8.41 -4.63
CA PHE A 171 0.10 7.80 -3.79
C PHE A 171 0.10 6.28 -3.95
N LYS A 172 0.10 5.57 -2.82
CA LYS A 172 0.05 4.12 -2.75
C LYS A 172 -1.09 3.65 -1.86
N ILE A 173 -1.79 2.61 -2.31
CA ILE A 173 -2.69 1.78 -1.49
C ILE A 173 -2.03 0.41 -1.38
N HIS A 174 -1.87 -0.10 -0.16
CA HIS A 174 -0.98 -1.25 0.09
C HIS A 174 0.42 -1.00 -0.48
N ASN A 175 0.85 -1.81 -1.44
CA ASN A 175 2.11 -1.67 -2.16
C ASN A 175 1.90 -1.24 -3.62
N LYS A 176 0.66 -0.96 -4.02
CA LYS A 176 0.30 -0.52 -5.37
C LYS A 176 0.63 0.95 -5.56
N LEU A 177 1.36 1.27 -6.63
CA LEU A 177 1.48 2.64 -7.11
C LEU A 177 0.16 3.04 -7.79
N VAL A 178 -0.62 3.89 -7.13
CA VAL A 178 -1.93 4.33 -7.62
C VAL A 178 -1.78 5.64 -8.39
N ILE A 179 -1.07 6.61 -7.84
CA ILE A 179 -0.76 7.86 -8.53
C ILE A 179 0.76 8.02 -8.58
N ASP A 180 1.27 8.25 -9.78
CA ASP A 180 2.62 8.76 -10.02
C ASP A 180 2.52 10.18 -10.57
N GLY A 181 2.66 11.16 -9.68
CA GLY A 181 2.72 12.58 -10.03
C GLY A 181 4.12 13.13 -9.76
N ASP A 182 5.16 12.41 -10.18
CA ASP A 182 6.54 12.88 -10.14
C ASP A 182 7.26 12.63 -11.48
N TYR A 183 7.05 11.47 -12.12
CA TYR A 183 7.59 11.24 -13.46
C TYR A 183 6.84 12.05 -14.52
N GLN A 184 7.56 12.92 -15.25
CA GLN A 184 7.00 13.82 -16.29
C GLN A 184 5.80 14.64 -15.78
N TYR A 185 5.82 14.99 -14.50
CA TYR A 185 4.71 15.65 -13.86
C TYR A 185 4.74 17.17 -14.08
N GLU A 186 3.70 17.69 -14.72
CA GLU A 186 3.56 19.11 -15.08
C GLU A 186 2.60 19.88 -14.14
N GLY A 187 2.22 19.29 -13.00
CA GLY A 187 1.32 19.92 -12.02
C GLY A 187 -0.18 19.75 -12.31
N ALA A 188 -0.55 19.02 -13.37
CA ALA A 188 -1.94 18.69 -13.65
C ALA A 188 -2.48 17.58 -12.72
N PRO A 189 -3.81 17.43 -12.55
CA PRO A 189 -4.38 16.31 -11.82
C PRO A 189 -4.04 14.95 -12.46
N THR A 190 -3.45 14.03 -11.68
CA THR A 190 -3.15 12.67 -12.10
C THR A 190 -4.08 11.70 -11.37
N ARG A 191 -4.55 10.66 -12.08
CA ARG A 191 -5.52 9.70 -11.57
C ARG A 191 -5.00 8.27 -11.65
N GLY A 192 -5.46 7.45 -10.72
CA GLY A 192 -5.34 6.00 -10.80
C GLY A 192 -6.52 5.31 -10.14
N THR A 193 -6.90 4.17 -10.69
CA THR A 193 -8.03 3.37 -10.22
C THR A 193 -7.54 2.04 -9.66
N VAL A 194 -8.07 1.67 -8.49
CA VAL A 194 -7.84 0.36 -7.87
C VAL A 194 -9.18 -0.24 -7.50
N ARG A 195 -9.35 -1.53 -7.81
CA ARG A 195 -10.54 -2.30 -7.45
C ARG A 195 -10.40 -2.82 -6.02
N LEU A 196 -11.04 -2.18 -5.06
CA LEU A 196 -10.87 -2.46 -3.63
C LEU A 196 -12.08 -3.20 -3.09
N ALA A 197 -11.85 -4.18 -2.23
CA ALA A 197 -12.90 -4.74 -1.38
C ALA A 197 -13.33 -3.70 -0.33
N LYS A 198 -14.51 -3.88 0.27
CA LYS A 198 -14.87 -3.18 1.51
C LYS A 198 -13.90 -3.60 2.61
N GLY A 199 -13.36 -2.64 3.36
CA GLY A 199 -12.43 -2.96 4.45
C GLY A 199 -11.43 -1.86 4.79
N ILE A 200 -10.35 -2.24 5.46
CA ILE A 200 -9.28 -1.35 5.90
C ILE A 200 -8.05 -1.54 5.02
N HIS A 201 -7.61 -0.47 4.36
CA HIS A 201 -6.51 -0.51 3.40
C HIS A 201 -5.40 0.44 3.85
N PRO A 202 -4.17 -0.01 4.12
CA PRO A 202 -3.06 0.89 4.37
C PRO A 202 -2.82 1.78 3.15
N TYR A 203 -2.46 3.03 3.40
CA TYR A 203 -2.07 3.97 2.35
C TYR A 203 -0.80 4.70 2.73
N ARG A 204 -0.11 5.20 1.70
CA ARG A 204 1.01 6.13 1.83
C ARG A 204 0.88 7.20 0.76
N LEU A 205 0.97 8.46 1.15
CA LEU A 205 1.11 9.59 0.24
C LEU A 205 2.45 10.26 0.53
N TYR A 206 3.29 10.29 -0.48
CA TYR A 206 4.58 10.96 -0.45
C TYR A 206 4.43 12.27 -1.20
N TYR A 207 4.91 13.36 -0.62
CA TYR A 207 4.90 14.68 -1.21
C TYR A 207 6.30 15.30 -1.12
N ARG A 208 6.73 15.98 -2.18
CA ARG A 208 7.98 16.73 -2.25
C ARG A 208 7.71 18.14 -2.74
N THR A 209 8.30 19.14 -2.09
CA THR A 209 8.22 20.52 -2.54
C THR A 209 8.97 20.75 -3.86
N ALA A 210 8.55 21.77 -4.59
CA ALA A 210 9.32 22.38 -5.66
C ALA A 210 9.35 23.91 -5.45
N SER A 211 10.00 24.64 -6.37
CA SER A 211 10.00 26.10 -6.34
C SER A 211 8.58 26.65 -6.46
N GLY A 212 8.27 27.69 -5.69
CA GLY A 212 6.95 28.32 -5.66
C GLY A 212 6.16 27.97 -4.40
N LYS A 213 4.86 28.32 -4.39
CA LYS A 213 3.99 28.11 -3.24
C LYS A 213 3.52 26.65 -3.18
N PRO A 214 3.78 25.90 -2.08
CA PRO A 214 3.31 24.54 -1.91
C PRO A 214 1.78 24.42 -1.94
N SER A 215 1.29 23.38 -2.60
CA SER A 215 -0.09 22.95 -2.67
C SER A 215 -0.15 21.45 -2.91
N LEU A 216 -1.17 20.80 -2.34
CA LEU A 216 -1.42 19.38 -2.44
C LEU A 216 -2.92 19.15 -2.29
N SER A 217 -3.51 18.40 -3.21
CA SER A 217 -4.87 17.91 -3.12
C SER A 217 -4.91 16.41 -3.42
N LEU A 218 -5.72 15.68 -2.64
CA LEU A 218 -6.02 14.29 -2.88
C LEU A 218 -7.53 14.10 -2.78
N LYS A 219 -8.13 13.69 -3.88
CA LYS A 219 -9.55 13.41 -4.01
C LYS A 219 -9.76 11.96 -4.38
N TRP A 220 -10.99 11.49 -4.21
CA TRP A 220 -11.40 10.15 -4.57
C TRP A 220 -12.84 10.12 -5.06
N HIS A 221 -13.17 9.11 -5.86
CA HIS A 221 -14.54 8.76 -6.19
C HIS A 221 -14.66 7.24 -6.28
N GLY A 222 -15.88 6.75 -6.10
CA GLY A 222 -16.18 5.31 -6.05
C GLY A 222 -17.55 5.00 -6.62
N PRO A 223 -18.08 3.78 -6.42
CA PRO A 223 -19.34 3.34 -7.03
C PRO A 223 -20.53 4.26 -6.71
N THR A 224 -20.66 4.68 -5.46
CA THR A 224 -21.72 5.61 -5.00
C THR A 224 -21.19 6.94 -4.49
N THR A 225 -19.87 7.17 -4.59
CA THR A 225 -19.20 8.36 -4.07
C THR A 225 -18.76 9.27 -5.21
N GLN A 226 -19.27 10.51 -5.24
CA GLN A 226 -18.81 11.54 -6.17
C GLN A 226 -17.39 12.02 -5.83
N LEU A 227 -16.70 12.58 -6.83
CA LEU A 227 -15.36 13.11 -6.66
C LEU A 227 -15.33 14.20 -5.59
N SER A 228 -14.62 13.90 -4.51
CA SER A 228 -14.53 14.77 -3.33
C SER A 228 -13.19 14.56 -2.61
N PRO A 229 -12.77 15.47 -1.72
CA PRO A 229 -11.66 15.20 -0.81
C PRO A 229 -11.94 13.96 0.04
N LEU A 230 -10.89 13.25 0.45
CA LEU A 230 -11.01 12.12 1.38
C LEU A 230 -11.64 12.57 2.70
N PRO A 231 -12.78 11.98 3.13
CA PRO A 231 -13.41 12.33 4.39
C PRO A 231 -12.48 11.99 5.58
N PRO A 232 -12.28 12.92 6.54
CA PRO A 232 -11.43 12.67 7.71
C PRO A 232 -11.83 11.42 8.50
N GLY A 233 -13.14 11.12 8.54
CA GLY A 233 -13.67 9.95 9.24
C GLY A 233 -13.30 8.59 8.64
N LEU A 234 -12.75 8.55 7.43
CA LEU A 234 -12.27 7.34 6.76
C LEU A 234 -10.75 7.19 6.83
N LEU A 235 -10.04 8.22 7.28
CA LEU A 235 -8.60 8.20 7.52
C LEU A 235 -8.36 7.74 8.95
N LEU A 236 -7.61 6.66 9.09
CA LEU A 236 -7.40 5.98 10.36
C LEU A 236 -5.91 5.78 10.61
N VAL A 237 -5.56 5.69 11.88
CA VAL A 237 -4.23 5.27 12.36
C VAL A 237 -4.40 4.25 13.47
N GLN A 238 -3.41 3.38 13.61
CA GLN A 238 -3.31 2.51 14.78
C GLN A 238 -3.06 3.37 16.02
N ALA A 239 -3.89 3.18 17.04
CA ALA A 239 -3.68 3.78 18.35
C ALA A 239 -2.33 3.30 18.91
N PRO A 240 -1.60 4.13 19.67
CA PRO A 240 -0.46 3.65 20.44
C PRO A 240 -0.94 2.46 21.29
N LEU A 241 -0.16 1.38 21.31
CA LEU A 241 -0.36 0.33 22.30
C LEU A 241 -0.36 1.02 23.67
N LYS A 242 -1.41 0.79 24.48
CA LYS A 242 -1.37 1.20 25.89
C LYS A 242 -0.10 0.57 26.46
N GLY A 243 0.80 1.40 26.97
CA GLY A 243 2.16 1.00 27.33
C GLY A 243 2.20 -0.27 28.17
N THR A 244 3.09 -1.18 27.80
CA THR A 244 3.71 -2.17 28.69
C THR A 244 4.78 -1.49 29.54
#